data_AF-A0A933M257-F1
#
_entry.id   AF-A0A933M257-F1
#
_cell.length_a   1.000
_cell.length_b   1.000
_cell.length_c   1.000
_cell.angle_alpha   90.00
_cell.angle_beta   90.00
_cell.angle_gamma   90.00
#
_symmetry.space_group_name_H-M   'P 1'
#
loop_
_entity.id
_entity.type
_entity.pdbx_description
1 polymer ?
#
loop_
_entity_poly.entity_id
_entity_poly.type
_entity_poly.pdbx_seq_one_letter_code
_entity_poly.pdbx_strand_id
1 'polypeptide(L)'
;MKYVLTIAFLLNCGFVFAGDFSAIDLKQINLSEIKGVELPGVPLTIEKSDKVKQVKGKYMHVWMSVRQNPSWKEAEANDYSNRIETRVRKIFNNRFDVTMNVDMHYEWSSIDKVFEKDFQMFSTGINLRMNEWGNNYNISGNVTDANNQYKYINLTMYKRFDDFSYSINGFGIYLNIDKYNINGNFDEKEYGKKAIAAIVSMALALQIEKTQTEPAPGK
;
A
#
# COMPACT_ATOMS: atom_id res chain seq x y z
N MET A 1 3.71 -53.54 15.61
CA MET A 1 5.06 -52.93 15.61
C MET A 1 4.87 -51.43 15.42
N LYS A 2 4.78 -50.69 16.53
CA LYS A 2 5.85 -49.86 17.12
C LYS A 2 6.20 -48.67 16.22
N TYR A 3 5.63 -47.52 16.60
CA TYR A 3 5.94 -46.17 16.17
C TYR A 3 7.42 -45.83 16.34
N VAL A 4 8.00 -45.10 15.38
CA VAL A 4 9.12 -44.19 15.62
C VAL A 4 8.86 -42.92 14.81
N LEU A 5 8.34 -41.91 15.50
CA LEU A 5 8.24 -40.52 15.04
C LEU A 5 9.51 -39.82 15.52
N THR A 6 10.41 -39.48 14.61
CA THR A 6 11.61 -38.69 14.94
C THR A 6 11.26 -37.21 14.86
N ILE A 7 11.06 -36.59 16.03
CA ILE A 7 10.93 -35.14 16.19
C ILE A 7 12.35 -34.57 16.38
N ALA A 8 12.82 -33.79 15.41
CA ALA A 8 14.03 -32.99 15.57
C ALA A 8 13.66 -31.62 16.17
N PHE A 9 13.94 -31.47 17.46
CA PHE A 9 14.03 -30.18 18.15
C PHE A 9 15.33 -29.50 17.69
N LEU A 10 15.25 -28.35 17.03
CA LEU A 10 16.40 -27.48 16.81
C LEU A 10 16.19 -26.14 17.50
N LEU A 11 17.28 -25.70 18.13
CA LEU A 11 17.35 -24.76 19.22
C LEU A 11 16.88 -23.35 18.86
N ASN A 12 16.24 -22.78 19.88
CA ASN A 12 15.96 -21.39 20.11
C ASN A 12 17.27 -20.58 20.24
N CYS A 13 17.57 -19.71 19.26
CA CYS A 13 18.54 -18.64 19.42
C CYS A 13 17.78 -17.32 19.54
N GLY A 14 17.55 -16.90 20.78
CA GLY A 14 17.00 -15.59 21.10
C GLY A 14 18.00 -14.49 20.76
N PHE A 15 17.63 -13.61 19.83
CA PHE A 15 18.19 -12.27 19.75
C PHE A 15 17.37 -11.37 20.69
N VAL A 16 17.96 -11.03 21.85
CA VAL A 16 17.44 -9.99 22.73
C VAL A 16 17.96 -8.66 22.21
N PHE A 17 17.09 -7.89 21.54
CA PHE A 17 17.32 -6.45 21.40
C PHE A 17 16.94 -5.79 22.72
N ALA A 18 17.94 -5.50 23.56
CA ALA A 18 17.80 -4.52 24.62
C ALA A 18 17.85 -3.13 23.96
N GLY A 19 16.69 -2.65 23.54
CA GLY A 19 16.49 -1.24 23.19
C GLY A 19 15.96 -0.51 24.41
N ASP A 20 16.76 0.41 24.95
CA ASP A 20 16.33 1.34 25.99
C ASP A 20 15.17 2.19 25.47
N PHE A 21 13.94 1.85 25.87
CA PHE A 21 12.81 2.77 25.76
C PHE A 21 12.99 3.87 26.80
N SER A 22 13.69 4.94 26.43
CA SER A 22 13.60 6.19 27.18
C SER A 22 12.18 6.73 27.03
N ALA A 23 11.42 6.68 28.13
CA ALA A 23 10.14 7.37 28.23
C ALA A 23 10.38 8.86 27.97
N ILE A 24 9.84 9.37 26.87
CA ILE A 24 9.80 10.81 26.61
C ILE A 24 8.75 11.38 27.55
N ASP A 25 9.20 11.93 28.68
CA ASP A 25 8.38 12.76 29.56
C ASP A 25 8.12 14.10 28.85
N LEU A 26 7.01 14.16 28.11
CA LEU A 26 6.49 15.41 27.55
C LEU A 26 5.92 16.25 28.71
N LYS A 27 6.81 16.99 29.39
CA LYS A 27 6.40 18.11 30.23
C LYS A 27 5.52 19.03 29.40
N GLN A 28 4.28 19.20 29.85
CA GLN A 28 3.28 20.08 29.25
C GLN A 28 3.89 21.46 28.97
N ILE A 29 4.10 21.77 27.70
CA ILE A 29 4.54 23.11 27.29
C ILE A 29 3.31 24.01 27.44
N ASN A 30 3.29 24.81 28.49
CA ASN A 30 2.28 25.85 28.67
C ASN A 30 2.62 27.03 27.76
N LEU A 31 2.03 27.05 26.55
CA LEU A 31 2.26 28.07 25.52
C LEU A 31 1.77 29.48 25.89
N SER A 32 1.21 29.68 27.08
CA SER A 32 0.72 31.00 27.52
C SER A 32 1.78 31.88 28.22
N GLU A 33 2.98 31.34 28.51
CA GLU A 33 4.01 32.05 29.28
C GLU A 33 5.27 32.47 28.51
N ILE A 34 5.39 32.17 27.20
CA ILE A 34 6.51 32.67 26.39
C ILE A 34 6.19 34.09 25.91
N LYS A 35 6.34 35.07 26.81
CA LYS A 35 6.46 36.48 26.45
C LYS A 35 7.93 36.87 26.36
N GLY A 36 8.32 37.30 25.17
CA GLY A 36 9.45 38.20 24.88
C GLY A 36 10.70 38.01 25.75
N VAL A 37 11.51 37.00 25.44
CA VAL A 37 12.89 36.95 25.91
C VAL A 37 13.75 37.67 24.86
N GLU A 38 13.99 38.96 25.04
CA GLU A 38 15.06 39.68 24.34
C GLU A 38 16.39 39.34 25.02
N LEU A 39 17.25 38.59 24.31
CA LEU A 39 18.66 38.41 24.68
C LEU A 39 19.50 39.52 24.02
N PRO A 40 20.35 40.24 24.77
CA PRO A 40 21.15 41.31 24.21
C PRO A 40 22.34 40.75 23.41
N GLY A 41 22.48 41.17 22.16
CA GLY A 41 23.79 41.20 21.49
C GLY A 41 24.13 40.09 20.49
N VAL A 42 23.18 39.27 20.05
CA VAL A 42 23.38 38.38 18.89
C VAL A 42 22.35 38.77 17.82
N PRO A 43 22.76 39.23 16.62
CA PRO A 43 21.81 39.44 15.54
C PRO A 43 21.24 38.06 15.16
N LEU A 44 20.05 37.76 15.65
CA LEU A 44 19.19 36.73 15.12
C LEU A 44 18.72 37.21 13.74
N THR A 45 19.55 37.00 12.73
CA THR A 45 19.04 36.90 11.37
C THR A 45 18.17 35.66 11.37
N ILE A 46 16.87 35.86 11.61
CA ILE A 46 15.85 34.86 11.32
C ILE A 46 15.87 34.76 9.80
N GLU A 47 16.71 33.88 9.26
CA GLU A 47 16.47 33.35 7.93
C GLU A 47 15.08 32.71 8.02
N LYS A 48 14.09 33.42 7.49
CA LYS A 48 12.86 32.82 7.03
C LYS A 48 13.27 31.58 6.27
N SER A 49 13.02 30.41 6.85
CA SER A 49 13.04 29.15 6.15
C SER A 49 11.86 29.14 5.16
N ASP A 50 11.96 30.00 4.15
CA ASP A 50 11.04 30.14 3.02
C ASP A 50 11.28 29.01 2.00
N LYS A 51 11.63 27.80 2.45
CA LYS A 51 11.78 26.63 1.56
C LYS A 51 11.43 25.31 2.25
N VAL A 52 10.20 25.19 2.76
CA VAL A 52 9.46 23.98 2.36
C VAL A 52 9.28 24.14 0.85
N LYS A 53 10.20 23.58 0.07
CA LYS A 53 9.96 23.39 -1.36
C LYS A 53 8.66 22.60 -1.43
N GLN A 54 7.54 23.27 -1.67
CA GLN A 54 6.46 22.66 -2.40
C GLN A 54 7.10 22.20 -3.70
N VAL A 55 7.48 20.93 -3.74
CA VAL A 55 7.77 20.28 -5.00
C VAL A 55 6.48 20.51 -5.78
N LYS A 56 6.53 21.35 -6.81
CA LYS A 56 5.53 21.38 -7.87
C LYS A 56 5.61 20.01 -8.55
N GLY A 57 5.09 19.00 -7.86
CA GLY A 57 4.69 17.72 -8.41
C GLY A 57 3.44 17.98 -9.23
N LYS A 58 3.42 17.48 -10.46
CA LYS A 58 2.20 17.47 -11.24
C LYS A 58 1.39 16.32 -10.68
N TYR A 59 0.52 16.62 -9.71
CA TYR A 59 -0.40 15.62 -9.20
C TYR A 59 -1.40 15.28 -10.31
N MET A 60 -1.43 14.01 -10.69
CA MET A 60 -2.45 13.44 -11.55
C MET A 60 -3.61 13.02 -10.68
N HIS A 61 -4.82 13.31 -11.15
CA HIS A 61 -6.01 12.73 -10.58
C HIS A 61 -6.28 11.36 -11.20
N VAL A 62 -6.68 10.38 -10.39
CA VAL A 62 -7.13 9.05 -10.82
C VAL A 62 -8.61 8.94 -10.56
N TRP A 63 -9.34 8.41 -11.54
CA TRP A 63 -10.72 8.01 -11.38
C TRP A 63 -10.97 6.70 -12.12
N MET A 64 -10.98 5.60 -11.39
CA MET A 64 -11.26 4.28 -11.92
C MET A 64 -12.68 3.84 -11.57
N SER A 65 -13.38 3.30 -12.56
CA SER A 65 -14.58 2.50 -12.31
C SER A 65 -14.17 1.08 -11.93
N VAL A 66 -14.77 0.51 -10.88
CA VAL A 66 -14.52 -0.87 -10.44
C VAL A 66 -15.71 -1.75 -10.77
N ARG A 67 -15.46 -2.87 -11.45
CA ARG A 67 -16.45 -3.92 -11.72
C ARG A 67 -16.02 -5.21 -11.02
N GLN A 68 -16.85 -5.68 -10.10
CA GLN A 68 -16.67 -7.00 -9.49
C GLN A 68 -17.53 -8.05 -10.20
N ASN A 69 -16.97 -9.24 -10.37
CA ASN A 69 -17.64 -10.41 -10.92
C ASN A 69 -17.45 -11.61 -9.96
N PRO A 70 -18.30 -11.72 -8.91
CA PRO A 70 -18.15 -12.74 -7.88
C PRO A 70 -18.21 -14.18 -8.42
N SER A 71 -19.02 -14.43 -9.45
CA SER A 71 -19.15 -15.75 -10.09
C SER A 71 -17.84 -16.24 -10.70
N TRP A 72 -16.97 -15.33 -11.13
CA TRP A 72 -15.67 -15.63 -11.73
C TRP A 72 -14.50 -15.30 -10.80
N LYS A 73 -14.78 -14.88 -9.55
CA LYS A 73 -13.80 -14.45 -8.56
C LYS A 73 -12.86 -13.39 -9.12
N GLU A 74 -13.43 -12.41 -9.82
CA GLU A 74 -12.71 -11.42 -10.61
C GLU A 74 -13.14 -10.01 -10.22
N ALA A 75 -12.21 -9.06 -10.31
CA ALA A 75 -12.47 -7.64 -10.24
C ALA A 75 -11.62 -6.89 -11.27
N GLU A 76 -12.16 -5.81 -11.82
CA GLU A 76 -11.50 -4.95 -12.79
C GLU A 76 -11.63 -3.50 -12.38
N ALA A 77 -10.56 -2.72 -12.53
CA ALA A 77 -10.56 -1.27 -12.36
C ALA A 77 -10.03 -0.59 -13.62
N ASN A 78 -10.74 0.43 -14.10
CA ASN A 78 -10.41 1.13 -15.34
C ASN A 78 -10.55 2.65 -15.19
N ASP A 79 -9.44 3.38 -15.40
CA ASP A 79 -9.41 4.83 -15.63
C ASP A 79 -9.11 5.10 -17.11
N TYR A 80 -10.18 5.33 -17.87
CA TYR A 80 -10.12 5.58 -19.31
C TYR A 80 -9.30 6.84 -19.65
N SER A 81 -9.46 7.89 -18.84
CA SER A 81 -8.78 9.19 -19.00
C SER A 81 -7.27 9.07 -18.89
N ASN A 82 -6.78 8.29 -17.93
CA ASN A 82 -5.36 8.08 -17.71
C ASN A 82 -4.82 6.81 -18.39
N ARG A 83 -5.67 6.02 -19.06
CA ARG A 83 -5.33 4.75 -19.71
C ARG A 83 -4.65 3.79 -18.75
N ILE A 84 -5.26 3.61 -17.57
CA ILE A 84 -4.81 2.67 -16.55
C ILE A 84 -5.92 1.64 -16.34
N GLU A 85 -5.65 0.40 -16.68
CA GLU A 85 -6.59 -0.69 -16.51
C GLU A 85 -5.90 -1.84 -15.77
N THR A 86 -6.60 -2.43 -14.81
CA THR A 86 -6.16 -3.65 -14.17
C THR A 86 -7.32 -4.60 -13.97
N ARG A 87 -7.09 -5.89 -14.24
CA ARG A 87 -8.01 -6.97 -13.96
C ARG A 87 -7.30 -7.99 -13.09
N VAL A 88 -7.97 -8.42 -12.03
CA VAL A 88 -7.47 -9.42 -11.08
C VAL A 88 -8.47 -10.54 -11.01
N ARG A 89 -8.02 -11.78 -11.17
CA ARG A 89 -8.86 -12.97 -11.10
C ARG A 89 -8.22 -14.02 -10.21
N LYS A 90 -8.97 -14.52 -9.24
CA LYS A 90 -8.53 -15.66 -8.41
C LYS A 90 -8.56 -16.94 -9.24
N ILE A 91 -7.41 -17.60 -9.35
CA ILE A 91 -7.26 -18.85 -10.13
C ILE A 91 -7.03 -20.07 -9.23
N PHE A 92 -6.45 -19.88 -8.06
CA PHE A 92 -6.33 -20.90 -7.01
C PHE A 92 -6.66 -20.29 -5.65
N ASN A 93 -6.75 -21.11 -4.60
CA ASN A 93 -7.06 -20.62 -3.25
C ASN A 93 -6.11 -19.51 -2.78
N ASN A 94 -4.85 -19.59 -3.19
CA ASN A 94 -3.80 -18.67 -2.77
C ASN A 94 -3.16 -17.91 -3.94
N ARG A 95 -3.80 -17.85 -5.12
CA ARG A 95 -3.18 -17.22 -6.29
C ARG A 95 -4.19 -16.49 -7.16
N PHE A 96 -3.78 -15.33 -7.63
CA PHE A 96 -4.53 -14.46 -8.52
C PHE A 96 -3.68 -14.17 -9.76
N ASP A 97 -4.31 -14.26 -10.92
CA ASP A 97 -3.75 -13.72 -12.15
C ASP A 97 -4.12 -12.25 -12.26
N VAL A 98 -3.15 -11.45 -12.69
CA VAL A 98 -3.28 -10.01 -12.88
C VAL A 98 -2.95 -9.67 -14.31
N THR A 99 -3.86 -8.94 -14.94
CA THR A 99 -3.63 -8.26 -16.21
C THR A 99 -3.57 -6.76 -15.93
N MET A 100 -2.56 -6.08 -16.47
CA MET A 100 -2.46 -4.63 -16.47
C MET A 100 -2.34 -4.13 -17.90
N ASN A 101 -3.05 -3.05 -18.22
CA ASN A 101 -2.90 -2.32 -19.47
C ASN A 101 -2.69 -0.84 -19.14
N VAL A 102 -1.49 -0.34 -19.42
CA VAL A 102 -1.08 1.03 -19.11
C VAL A 102 -0.57 1.68 -20.37
N ASP A 103 -1.22 2.76 -20.82
CA ASP A 103 -0.85 3.47 -22.06
C ASP A 103 -0.69 2.54 -23.29
N MET A 104 -1.53 1.49 -23.40
CA MET A 104 -1.49 0.44 -24.43
C MET A 104 -0.37 -0.60 -24.27
N HIS A 105 0.40 -0.54 -23.19
CA HIS A 105 1.32 -1.61 -22.81
C HIS A 105 0.62 -2.63 -21.94
N TYR A 106 0.49 -3.84 -22.49
CA TYR A 106 -0.12 -4.97 -21.81
C TYR A 106 0.93 -5.77 -21.03
N GLU A 107 0.62 -6.11 -19.78
CA GLU A 107 1.47 -6.92 -18.91
C GLU A 107 0.67 -7.98 -18.13
N TRP A 108 1.25 -9.16 -17.99
CA TRP A 108 0.77 -10.23 -17.12
C TRP A 108 1.58 -10.26 -15.82
N SER A 109 0.91 -10.43 -14.70
CA SER A 109 1.52 -10.59 -13.39
C SER A 109 0.72 -11.61 -12.56
N SER A 110 1.26 -12.01 -11.42
CA SER A 110 0.55 -12.82 -10.44
C SER A 110 0.66 -12.24 -9.05
N ILE A 111 -0.39 -12.43 -8.26
CA ILE A 111 -0.38 -12.19 -6.82
C ILE A 111 -0.54 -13.52 -6.11
N ASP A 112 0.41 -13.87 -5.26
CA ASP A 112 0.36 -15.04 -4.41
C ASP A 112 0.04 -14.63 -2.97
N LYS A 113 -0.89 -15.35 -2.34
CA LYS A 113 -1.21 -15.24 -0.93
C LYS A 113 -0.30 -16.22 -0.17
N VAL A 114 0.76 -15.69 0.43
CA VAL A 114 1.83 -16.48 1.06
C VAL A 114 1.39 -16.97 2.44
N PHE A 115 0.70 -16.11 3.19
CA PHE A 115 0.04 -16.42 4.47
C PHE A 115 -1.35 -15.80 4.49
N GLU A 116 -2.15 -16.07 5.52
CA GLU A 116 -3.55 -15.58 5.59
C GLU A 116 -3.71 -14.08 5.34
N LYS A 117 -2.68 -13.31 5.72
CA LYS A 117 -2.66 -11.85 5.72
C LYS A 117 -1.57 -11.23 4.84
N ASP A 118 -0.88 -12.07 4.06
CA ASP A 118 0.29 -11.67 3.27
C ASP A 118 0.07 -11.98 1.79
N PHE A 119 0.15 -10.95 0.97
CA PHE A 119 0.08 -11.02 -0.47
C PHE A 119 1.41 -10.57 -1.07
N GLN A 120 1.80 -11.19 -2.17
CA GLN A 120 3.01 -10.85 -2.89
C GLN A 120 2.74 -10.82 -4.39
N MET A 121 3.00 -9.68 -5.02
CA MET A 121 2.90 -9.48 -6.45
C MET A 121 4.27 -9.58 -7.10
N PHE A 122 4.34 -10.37 -8.16
CA PHE A 122 5.56 -10.52 -8.95
C PHE A 122 5.28 -10.38 -10.44
N SER A 123 6.16 -9.65 -11.11
CA SER A 123 6.21 -9.52 -12.57
C SER A 123 7.58 -9.00 -13.00
N THR A 124 7.81 -8.91 -14.31
CA THR A 124 8.93 -8.17 -14.86
C THR A 124 8.90 -6.71 -14.39
N GLY A 125 9.84 -6.37 -13.51
CA GLY A 125 9.94 -5.04 -12.93
C GLY A 125 8.86 -4.73 -11.88
N ILE A 126 8.20 -5.74 -11.29
CA ILE A 126 7.32 -5.55 -10.13
C ILE A 126 7.67 -6.61 -9.09
N ASN A 127 7.95 -6.17 -7.88
CA ASN A 127 8.04 -7.02 -6.69
C ASN A 127 7.46 -6.23 -5.52
N LEU A 128 6.18 -6.46 -5.23
CA LEU A 128 5.46 -5.81 -4.15
C LEU A 128 4.97 -6.83 -3.14
N ARG A 129 4.99 -6.46 -1.87
CA ARG A 129 4.40 -7.22 -0.77
C ARG A 129 3.35 -6.36 -0.08
N MET A 130 2.24 -6.99 0.30
CA MET A 130 1.21 -6.41 1.14
C MET A 130 1.03 -7.27 2.38
N ASN A 131 1.24 -6.70 3.57
CA ASN A 131 1.13 -7.39 4.86
C ASN A 131 0.14 -6.64 5.76
N GLU A 132 -0.74 -7.37 6.43
CA GLU A 132 -1.69 -6.78 7.39
C GLU A 132 -1.04 -6.50 8.76
N TRP A 133 -1.22 -5.28 9.27
CA TRP A 133 -0.99 -4.94 10.68
C TRP A 133 -2.27 -4.28 11.22
N GLY A 134 -2.76 -4.71 12.40
CA GLY A 134 -3.86 -4.01 13.08
C GLY A 134 -5.03 -3.53 12.20
N ASN A 135 -5.55 -4.40 11.32
CA ASN A 135 -6.62 -4.14 10.32
C ASN A 135 -6.27 -3.18 9.18
N ASN A 136 -5.04 -2.69 9.11
CA ASN A 136 -4.48 -1.94 7.98
C ASN A 136 -3.48 -2.82 7.24
N TYR A 137 -3.02 -2.35 6.09
CA TYR A 137 -2.04 -3.08 5.28
C TYR A 137 -0.86 -2.17 4.93
N ASN A 138 0.36 -2.69 5.04
CA ASN A 138 1.53 -2.05 4.46
C ASN A 138 1.77 -2.62 3.07
N ILE A 139 1.88 -1.77 2.06
CA ILE A 139 2.28 -2.15 0.70
C ILE A 139 3.70 -1.64 0.48
N SER A 140 4.65 -2.55 0.27
CA SER A 140 6.05 -2.17 0.06
C SER A 140 6.77 -3.03 -0.96
N GLY A 141 7.80 -2.47 -1.60
CA GLY A 141 8.61 -3.18 -2.60
C GLY A 141 9.04 -2.27 -3.73
N ASN A 142 9.33 -2.84 -4.91
CA ASN A 142 9.85 -2.09 -6.05
C ASN A 142 8.97 -2.24 -7.29
N VAL A 143 8.80 -1.14 -8.01
CA VAL A 143 8.22 -1.12 -9.35
C VAL A 143 9.15 -0.37 -10.28
N THR A 144 9.41 -0.94 -11.44
CA THR A 144 10.17 -0.32 -12.50
C THR A 144 9.30 0.70 -13.24
N ASP A 145 9.80 1.92 -13.40
CA ASP A 145 9.14 2.96 -14.16
C ASP A 145 9.34 2.81 -15.69
N ALA A 146 8.80 3.75 -16.47
CA ALA A 146 8.93 3.74 -17.93
C ALA A 146 10.38 3.88 -18.43
N ASN A 147 11.31 4.36 -17.59
CA ASN A 147 12.73 4.54 -17.91
C ASN A 147 13.59 3.36 -17.41
N ASN A 148 12.96 2.25 -17.04
CA ASN A 148 13.61 1.09 -16.44
C ASN A 148 14.30 1.36 -15.08
N GLN A 149 13.90 2.41 -14.36
CA GLN A 149 14.41 2.70 -13.02
C GLN A 149 13.51 2.09 -11.95
N TYR A 150 14.11 1.47 -10.94
CA TYR A 150 13.37 0.97 -9.78
C TYR A 150 12.92 2.13 -8.89
N LYS A 151 11.62 2.17 -8.62
CA LYS A 151 10.99 3.05 -7.65
C LYS A 151 10.54 2.21 -6.46
N TYR A 152 11.01 2.59 -5.28
CA TYR A 152 10.60 1.95 -4.04
C TYR A 152 9.24 2.48 -3.61
N ILE A 153 8.31 1.57 -3.35
CA ILE A 153 6.97 1.84 -2.83
C ILE A 153 6.98 1.47 -1.35
N ASN A 154 6.42 2.35 -0.53
CA ASN A 154 6.09 2.08 0.87
C ASN A 154 4.87 2.91 1.26
N LEU A 155 3.72 2.26 1.33
CA LEU A 155 2.41 2.87 1.51
C LEU A 155 1.65 2.18 2.63
N THR A 156 0.73 2.91 3.25
CA THR A 156 -0.23 2.33 4.18
C THR A 156 -1.63 2.39 3.56
N MET A 157 -2.29 1.24 3.52
CA MET A 157 -3.70 1.10 3.16
C MET A 157 -4.52 0.93 4.43
N TYR A 158 -5.28 1.96 4.76
CA TYR A 158 -6.13 1.98 5.94
C TYR A 158 -7.51 1.43 5.60
N LYS A 159 -8.00 0.48 6.40
CA LYS A 159 -9.39 0.06 6.31
C LYS A 159 -10.28 1.20 6.78
N ARG A 160 -11.39 1.41 6.07
CA ARG A 160 -12.38 2.44 6.41
C ARG A 160 -13.55 1.80 7.16
N PHE A 161 -14.75 1.83 6.57
CA PHE A 161 -16.00 1.45 7.24
C PHE A 161 -16.47 0.03 6.94
N ASP A 162 -15.98 -0.61 5.87
CA ASP A 162 -16.34 -1.99 5.50
C ASP A 162 -15.13 -2.79 4.96
N ASP A 163 -15.38 -4.02 4.50
CA ASP A 163 -14.34 -4.94 3.98
C ASP A 163 -13.89 -4.64 2.53
N PHE A 164 -14.52 -3.66 1.87
CA PHE A 164 -14.23 -3.26 0.50
C PHE A 164 -13.66 -1.85 0.39
N SER A 165 -13.74 -1.07 1.46
CA SER A 165 -13.45 0.36 1.47
C SER A 165 -12.15 0.64 2.21
N TYR A 166 -11.20 1.20 1.47
CA TYR A 166 -9.84 1.46 1.93
C TYR A 166 -9.39 2.87 1.51
N SER A 167 -8.46 3.45 2.27
CA SER A 167 -7.72 4.63 1.82
C SER A 167 -6.23 4.30 1.81
N ILE A 168 -5.57 4.48 0.67
CA ILE A 168 -4.13 4.33 0.52
C ILE A 168 -3.49 5.71 0.66
N ASN A 169 -2.53 5.84 1.57
CA ASN A 169 -1.80 7.07 1.80
C ASN A 169 -0.29 6.80 1.90
N GLY A 170 0.49 7.69 1.31
CA GLY A 170 1.94 7.74 1.44
C GLY A 170 2.50 8.99 0.77
N PHE A 171 3.83 9.07 0.69
CA PHE A 171 4.49 10.24 0.11
C PHE A 171 4.11 10.40 -1.36
N GLY A 172 3.34 11.43 -1.70
CA GLY A 172 2.97 11.73 -3.08
C GLY A 172 1.80 10.91 -3.63
N ILE A 173 1.05 10.16 -2.81
CA ILE A 173 -0.14 9.43 -3.25
C ILE A 173 -1.24 9.41 -2.19
N TYR A 174 -2.46 9.60 -2.66
CA TYR A 174 -3.68 9.42 -1.87
C TYR A 174 -4.77 8.82 -2.75
N LEU A 175 -5.24 7.62 -2.41
CA LEU A 175 -6.34 6.95 -3.13
C LEU A 175 -7.42 6.51 -2.15
N ASN A 176 -8.68 6.74 -2.48
CA ASN A 176 -9.83 6.10 -1.87
C ASN A 176 -10.28 4.97 -2.79
N ILE A 177 -10.45 3.79 -2.22
CA ILE A 177 -10.88 2.58 -2.91
C ILE A 177 -12.19 2.16 -2.25
N ASP A 178 -13.24 2.04 -3.05
CA ASP A 178 -14.52 1.47 -2.62
C ASP A 178 -14.87 0.27 -3.53
N LYS A 179 -16.03 -0.34 -3.31
CA LYS A 179 -16.52 -1.49 -4.11
C LYS A 179 -16.69 -1.18 -5.61
N TYR A 180 -17.02 0.06 -5.95
CA TYR A 180 -17.43 0.46 -7.30
C TYR A 180 -16.52 1.48 -7.98
N ASN A 181 -15.62 2.09 -7.23
CA ASN A 181 -14.76 3.14 -7.77
C ASN A 181 -13.46 3.25 -6.98
N ILE A 182 -12.44 3.80 -7.63
CA ILE A 182 -11.19 4.23 -7.00
C ILE A 182 -10.95 5.67 -7.45
N ASN A 183 -10.70 6.57 -6.51
CA ASN A 183 -10.45 7.97 -6.82
C ASN A 183 -9.32 8.54 -5.98
N GLY A 184 -8.67 9.60 -6.45
CA GLY A 184 -7.65 10.29 -5.69
C GLY A 184 -6.58 10.91 -6.57
N ASN A 185 -5.36 11.01 -6.06
CA ASN A 185 -4.26 11.66 -6.76
C ASN A 185 -2.90 11.02 -6.46
N PHE A 186 -1.97 11.14 -7.40
CA PHE A 186 -0.59 10.72 -7.24
C PHE A 186 0.37 11.68 -7.95
N ASP A 187 1.60 11.81 -7.46
CA ASP A 187 2.69 12.52 -8.12
C ASP A 187 3.36 11.59 -9.14
N GLU A 188 3.31 11.94 -10.43
CA GLU A 188 3.89 11.12 -11.51
C GLU A 188 5.41 10.93 -11.39
N LYS A 189 6.09 11.80 -10.65
CA LYS A 189 7.54 11.69 -10.43
C LYS A 189 7.89 10.55 -9.47
N GLU A 190 6.99 10.29 -8.53
CA GLU A 190 7.15 9.28 -7.49
C GLU A 190 6.52 7.95 -7.94
N TYR A 191 5.33 8.02 -8.52
CA TYR A 191 4.58 6.84 -8.98
C TYR A 191 4.24 6.95 -10.46
N GLY A 192 4.83 6.06 -11.27
CA GLY A 192 4.36 5.86 -12.63
C GLY A 192 3.00 5.15 -12.65
N LYS A 193 2.27 5.24 -13.77
CA LYS A 193 0.98 4.56 -13.95
C LYS A 193 1.04 3.05 -13.74
N LYS A 194 2.16 2.40 -14.09
CA LYS A 194 2.42 0.97 -13.78
C LYS A 194 2.41 0.69 -12.28
N ALA A 195 2.99 1.58 -11.46
CA ALA A 195 2.95 1.46 -10.01
C ALA A 195 1.53 1.61 -9.47
N ILE A 196 0.76 2.58 -9.99
CA ILE A 196 -0.66 2.75 -9.64
C ILE A 196 -1.47 1.50 -9.99
N ALA A 197 -1.31 0.96 -11.20
CA ALA A 197 -1.97 -0.27 -11.60
C ALA A 197 -1.66 -1.43 -10.64
N ALA A 198 -0.38 -1.64 -10.29
CA ALA A 198 0.04 -2.69 -9.38
C ALA A 198 -0.50 -2.52 -7.94
N ILE A 199 -0.48 -1.30 -7.40
CA ILE A 199 -1.07 -0.99 -6.08
C ILE A 199 -2.57 -1.30 -6.08
N VAL A 200 -3.28 -0.88 -7.13
CA VAL A 200 -4.71 -1.17 -7.29
C VAL A 200 -4.96 -2.66 -7.43
N SER A 201 -4.15 -3.41 -8.18
CA SER A 201 -4.28 -4.87 -8.29
C SER A 201 -4.21 -5.56 -6.93
N MET A 202 -3.31 -5.12 -6.05
CA MET A 202 -3.20 -5.66 -4.69
C MET A 202 -4.48 -5.41 -3.87
N ALA A 203 -5.04 -4.20 -3.95
CA ALA A 203 -6.30 -3.87 -3.27
C ALA A 203 -7.48 -4.68 -3.83
N LEU A 204 -7.56 -4.87 -5.15
CA LEU A 204 -8.59 -5.70 -5.78
C LEU A 204 -8.48 -7.18 -5.37
N ALA A 205 -7.25 -7.72 -5.28
CA ALA A 205 -7.04 -9.09 -4.79
C ALA A 205 -7.59 -9.27 -3.37
N LEU A 206 -7.38 -8.28 -2.50
CA LEU A 206 -7.94 -8.27 -1.15
C LEU A 206 -9.48 -8.25 -1.17
N GLN A 207 -10.11 -7.41 -1.99
CA GLN A 207 -11.57 -7.36 -2.13
C GLN A 207 -12.15 -8.70 -2.61
N ILE A 208 -11.50 -9.35 -3.58
CA ILE A 208 -11.91 -10.68 -4.06
C ILE A 208 -11.83 -11.70 -2.92
N GLU A 209 -10.76 -11.67 -2.12
CA GLU A 209 -10.59 -12.59 -0.99
C GLU A 209 -11.70 -12.43 0.05
N LYS A 210 -12.07 -11.19 0.39
CA LYS A 210 -13.17 -10.90 1.32
C LYS A 210 -14.52 -11.38 0.80
N THR A 211 -14.79 -11.19 -0.50
CA THR A 211 -16.03 -11.69 -1.15
C THR A 211 -16.17 -13.21 -1.06
N GLN A 212 -15.06 -13.96 -1.01
CA GLN A 212 -15.09 -15.42 -0.92
C GLN A 212 -15.23 -15.95 0.52
N THR A 213 -15.01 -15.10 1.52
CA THR A 213 -15.03 -15.50 2.94
C THR A 213 -16.42 -15.32 3.56
N GLU A 214 -17.30 -14.53 2.94
CA GLU A 214 -18.70 -14.45 3.36
C GLU A 214 -19.43 -15.79 3.10
N PRO A 215 -20.02 -16.43 4.12
CA PRO A 215 -20.84 -17.61 3.89
C PRO A 215 -22.03 -17.20 3.02
N ALA A 216 -22.34 -18.02 2.00
CA ALA A 216 -23.55 -17.84 1.22
C ALA A 216 -24.75 -17.72 2.18
N PRO A 217 -25.65 -16.73 1.99
CA PRO A 217 -26.88 -16.70 2.78
C PRO A 217 -27.57 -18.05 2.62
N GLY A 218 -27.74 -18.74 3.74
CA GLY A 218 -28.33 -20.07 3.79
C GLY A 218 -29.62 -20.09 2.96
N LYS A 219 -29.65 -20.97 1.96
CA LYS A 219 -30.88 -21.34 1.27
C LYS A 219 -31.65 -22.32 2.12
#